data_AF-A0A6M1ZD02-F1
#
_entry.id   AF-A0A6M1ZD02-F1
#
_cell.length_a   1.000
_cell.length_b   1.000
_cell.length_c   1.000
_cell.angle_alpha   90.00
_cell.angle_beta   90.00
_cell.angle_gamma   90.00
#
_symmetry.space_group_name_H-M   'P 1'
#
loop_
_entity.id
_entity.type
_entity.pdbx_description
1 polymer ?
#
loop_
_entity_poly.entity_id
_entity_poly.type
_entity_poly.pdbx_seq_one_letter_code
_entity_poly.pdbx_strand_id
1 'polypeptide(L)'
;MLFRHLLAVILSISFPFWTSHQESAVKEEQGKKTVLLSILARNKAHVLPTFLRCIDNLDYDKSQITLYINTNNNEDNTEEIHQTWAKENEKHYRQIVFESHEIDNMIDSKPHEWTPT
;
A
#
# COMPACT_ATOMS: atom_id res chain seq x y z
N MET A 1 44.49 -25.07 34.48
CA MET A 1 44.37 -23.88 33.60
C MET A 1 44.84 -24.20 32.18
N LEU A 2 44.12 -25.05 31.41
CA LEU A 2 44.57 -25.41 30.05
C LEU A 2 43.42 -25.89 29.12
N PHE A 3 42.20 -25.37 29.27
CA PHE A 3 41.08 -25.72 28.35
C PHE A 3 40.10 -24.54 28.16
N ARG A 4 40.59 -23.36 27.76
CA ARG A 4 39.75 -22.23 27.34
C ARG A 4 40.22 -21.53 26.06
N HIS A 5 41.05 -22.19 25.24
CA HIS A 5 41.59 -21.59 24.01
C HIS A 5 41.29 -22.41 22.73
N LEU A 6 40.45 -23.44 22.78
CA LEU A 6 40.18 -24.30 21.63
C LEU A 6 38.74 -24.16 21.07
N LEU A 7 38.24 -22.94 20.94
CA LEU A 7 36.92 -22.67 20.33
C LEU A 7 36.92 -21.44 19.41
N ALA A 8 38.09 -20.97 18.98
CA ALA A 8 38.23 -19.78 18.13
C ALA A 8 38.87 -20.08 16.76
N VAL A 9 38.76 -21.31 16.25
CA VAL A 9 39.36 -21.69 14.94
C VAL A 9 38.33 -22.26 13.95
N ILE A 10 37.05 -22.43 14.31
CA ILE A 10 36.06 -23.01 13.38
C ILE A 10 35.35 -21.96 12.49
N LEU A 11 35.58 -20.66 12.66
CA LEU A 11 34.82 -19.60 11.96
C LEU A 11 35.59 -18.84 10.86
N SER A 12 36.42 -19.50 10.05
CA SER A 12 37.16 -18.78 9.00
C SER A 12 37.17 -19.37 7.59
N ILE A 13 36.40 -20.43 7.28
CA ILE A 13 36.44 -21.02 5.92
C ILE A 13 35.06 -21.11 5.21
N SER A 14 33.96 -20.63 5.81
CA SER A 14 32.64 -20.68 5.14
C SER A 14 31.98 -19.31 4.91
N PHE A 15 32.76 -18.22 4.87
CA PHE A 15 32.22 -16.84 4.84
C PHE A 15 32.65 -15.95 3.66
N PRO A 16 32.67 -16.45 2.41
CA PRO A 16 32.47 -15.54 1.27
C PRO A 16 31.27 -15.91 0.38
N PHE A 17 30.66 -17.08 0.55
CA PHE A 17 29.51 -17.47 -0.28
C PHE A 17 28.18 -16.84 0.18
N TRP A 18 28.04 -16.60 1.48
CA TRP A 18 26.81 -16.04 2.06
C TRP A 18 26.65 -14.53 1.82
N THR A 19 27.75 -13.77 1.82
CA THR A 19 27.75 -12.30 1.70
C THR A 19 27.27 -11.83 0.32
N SER A 20 27.67 -12.55 -0.74
CA SER A 20 27.34 -12.18 -2.12
C SER A 20 25.83 -12.26 -2.42
N HIS A 21 25.13 -13.24 -1.83
CA HIS A 21 23.69 -13.41 -2.02
C HIS A 21 22.87 -12.36 -1.25
N GLN A 22 23.28 -12.01 -0.03
CA GLN A 22 22.58 -10.99 0.77
C GLN A 22 22.73 -9.59 0.18
N GLU A 23 23.90 -9.24 -0.34
CA GLU A 23 24.15 -7.89 -0.86
C GLU A 23 23.40 -7.59 -2.17
N SER A 24 23.12 -8.63 -2.96
CA SER A 24 22.37 -8.54 -4.23
C SER A 24 20.90 -8.17 -4.00
N ALA A 25 20.24 -8.83 -3.04
CA ALA A 25 18.84 -8.54 -2.69
C ALA A 25 18.67 -7.15 -2.06
N VAL A 26 19.63 -6.74 -1.22
CA VAL A 26 19.62 -5.41 -0.58
C VAL A 26 19.79 -4.27 -1.61
N LYS A 27 20.59 -4.47 -2.67
CA LYS A 27 20.73 -3.49 -3.76
C LYS A 27 19.52 -3.43 -4.68
N GLU A 28 18.86 -4.55 -4.94
CA GLU A 28 17.67 -4.61 -5.81
C GLU A 28 16.46 -3.90 -5.17
N GLU A 29 16.34 -3.95 -3.84
CA GLU A 29 15.31 -3.23 -3.10
C GLU A 29 15.61 -1.72 -2.97
N GLN A 30 16.89 -1.32 -2.95
CA GLN A 30 17.33 0.08 -2.84
C GLN A 30 17.06 0.97 -4.09
N GLY A 31 16.45 0.44 -5.15
CA GLY A 31 16.15 1.19 -6.38
C GLY A 31 14.67 1.46 -6.65
N LYS A 32 13.74 0.82 -5.94
CA LYS A 32 12.30 0.90 -6.26
C LYS A 32 11.64 2.06 -5.55
N LYS A 33 11.24 3.09 -6.31
CA LYS A 33 10.47 4.23 -5.80
C LYS A 33 9.07 3.75 -5.43
N THR A 34 8.67 3.93 -4.18
CA THR A 34 7.29 3.65 -3.74
C THR A 34 6.42 4.90 -3.87
N VAL A 35 5.12 4.69 -4.07
CA VAL A 35 4.12 5.77 -4.21
C VAL A 35 2.95 5.49 -3.27
N LEU A 36 2.50 6.53 -2.56
CA LEU A 36 1.22 6.52 -1.87
C LEU A 36 0.19 7.20 -2.77
N LEU A 37 -0.90 6.50 -3.10
CA LEU A 37 -2.03 7.04 -3.84
C LEU A 37 -3.26 7.05 -2.92
N SER A 38 -3.70 8.25 -2.55
CA SER A 38 -4.89 8.43 -1.70
C SER A 38 -6.13 8.72 -2.54
N ILE A 39 -7.21 8.01 -2.24
CA ILE A 39 -8.51 8.16 -2.90
C ILE A 39 -9.53 8.56 -1.83
N LEU A 40 -10.03 9.79 -1.93
CA LEU A 40 -11.10 10.32 -1.08
C LEU A 40 -12.33 10.52 -1.95
N ALA A 41 -13.38 9.73 -1.71
CA ALA A 41 -14.59 9.80 -2.51
C ALA A 41 -15.83 9.63 -1.65
N ARG A 42 -16.79 10.56 -1.79
CA ARG A 42 -18.14 10.50 -1.21
C ARG A 42 -19.15 10.77 -2.30
N ASN A 43 -20.17 9.93 -2.43
CA ASN A 43 -21.25 10.07 -3.43
C ASN A 43 -20.73 10.21 -4.88
N LYS A 44 -19.77 9.36 -5.27
CA LYS A 44 -19.11 9.33 -6.59
C LYS A 44 -19.32 8.02 -7.35
N ALA A 45 -20.33 7.22 -7.02
CA ALA A 45 -20.54 5.91 -7.65
C ALA A 45 -20.59 6.00 -9.19
N HIS A 46 -21.17 7.09 -9.72
CA HIS A 46 -21.33 7.32 -11.16
C HIS A 46 -20.02 7.52 -11.96
N VAL A 47 -18.94 7.98 -11.32
CA VAL A 47 -17.61 8.15 -11.98
C VAL A 47 -16.59 7.11 -11.55
N LEU A 48 -16.82 6.48 -10.39
CA LEU A 48 -15.83 5.66 -9.73
C LEU A 48 -15.34 4.47 -10.58
N PRO A 49 -16.18 3.73 -11.32
CA PRO A 49 -15.71 2.66 -12.21
C PRO A 49 -14.74 3.15 -13.28
N THR A 50 -14.97 4.33 -13.84
CA THR A 50 -14.05 4.90 -14.84
C THR A 50 -12.74 5.33 -14.20
N PHE A 51 -12.79 5.95 -13.02
CA PHE A 51 -11.61 6.35 -12.27
C PHE A 51 -10.74 5.15 -11.87
N LEU A 52 -11.34 4.09 -11.31
CA LEU A 52 -10.62 2.87 -10.92
C LEU A 52 -9.99 2.17 -12.13
N ARG A 53 -10.67 2.16 -13.28
CA ARG A 53 -10.08 1.68 -14.53
C ARG A 53 -8.82 2.47 -14.94
N CYS A 54 -8.76 3.78 -14.67
CA CYS A 54 -7.53 4.55 -14.92
C CYS A 54 -6.39 4.09 -14.01
N ILE A 55 -6.67 3.82 -12.73
CA ILE A 55 -5.69 3.27 -11.79
C ILE A 55 -5.21 1.90 -12.28
N ASP A 56 -6.12 1.07 -12.77
CA ASP A 56 -5.77 -0.26 -13.27
C ASP A 56 -4.85 -0.25 -14.48
N ASN A 57 -4.87 0.83 -15.25
CA ASN A 57 -4.06 1.03 -16.46
C ASN A 57 -2.83 1.92 -16.22
N LEU A 58 -2.47 2.23 -14.97
CA LEU A 58 -1.23 2.97 -14.69
C LEU A 58 -0.01 2.20 -15.22
N ASP A 59 0.83 2.89 -15.98
CA ASP A 59 2.15 2.41 -16.39
C ASP A 59 3.16 2.60 -15.24
N TYR A 60 2.87 1.93 -14.12
CA TYR A 60 3.69 1.90 -12.92
C TYR A 60 3.57 0.53 -12.26
N ASP A 61 4.66 0.04 -11.66
CA ASP A 61 4.64 -1.23 -10.95
C ASP A 61 3.69 -1.13 -9.73
N LYS A 62 2.51 -1.75 -9.82
CA LYS A 62 1.49 -1.74 -8.76
C LYS A 62 2.03 -2.29 -7.43
N SER A 63 3.01 -3.20 -7.47
CA SER A 63 3.67 -3.71 -6.25
C SER A 63 4.47 -2.66 -5.48
N GLN A 64 4.66 -1.47 -6.06
CA GLN A 64 5.29 -0.30 -5.44
C GLN A 64 4.29 0.77 -5.01
N ILE A 65 2.99 0.56 -5.21
CA ILE A 65 1.94 1.50 -4.85
C ILE A 65 1.22 1.02 -3.59
N THR A 66 1.18 1.89 -2.58
CA THR A 66 0.26 1.77 -1.45
C THR A 66 -0.96 2.63 -1.74
N LEU A 67 -2.15 2.03 -1.68
CA LEU A 67 -3.43 2.72 -1.80
C LEU A 67 -4.01 3.01 -0.42
N TYR A 68 -4.46 4.24 -0.23
CA TYR A 68 -5.28 4.62 0.93
C TYR A 68 -6.63 5.12 0.42
N ILE A 69 -7.69 4.35 0.66
CA ILE A 69 -9.04 4.63 0.21
C ILE A 69 -9.85 4.99 1.44
N ASN A 70 -10.41 6.20 1.45
CA ASN A 70 -11.28 6.65 2.52
C ASN A 70 -12.58 7.21 1.93
N THR A 71 -13.68 6.79 2.55
CA THR A 71 -15.03 7.22 2.18
C THR A 71 -15.86 7.42 3.45
N ASN A 72 -16.86 8.29 3.39
CA ASN A 72 -17.75 8.54 4.52
C ASN A 72 -19.16 8.91 4.08
N ASN A 73 -20.14 8.60 4.93
CA ASN A 73 -21.52 9.06 4.83
C ASN A 73 -22.07 9.05 3.38
N ASN A 74 -21.94 7.90 2.70
CA ASN A 74 -22.42 7.75 1.33
C ASN A 74 -23.92 7.49 1.31
N GLU A 75 -24.60 8.11 0.34
CA GLU A 75 -26.00 7.85 -0.01
C GLU A 75 -26.12 7.01 -1.28
N ASP A 76 -25.00 6.79 -1.99
CA ASP A 76 -24.91 5.93 -3.18
C ASP A 76 -23.96 4.74 -2.97
N ASN A 77 -23.75 3.92 -3.99
CA ASN A 77 -22.93 2.70 -3.93
C ASN A 77 -21.40 2.96 -3.92
N THR A 78 -20.93 4.17 -3.59
CA THR A 78 -19.49 4.50 -3.58
C THR A 78 -18.69 3.55 -2.69
N GLU A 79 -19.18 3.27 -1.48
CA GLU A 79 -18.52 2.36 -0.54
C GLU A 79 -18.39 0.94 -1.09
N GLU A 80 -19.50 0.38 -1.57
CA GLU A 80 -19.58 -0.98 -2.12
C GLU A 80 -18.63 -1.17 -3.31
N ILE A 81 -18.59 -0.20 -4.22
CA ILE A 81 -17.70 -0.24 -5.40
C ILE A 81 -16.24 -0.22 -4.94
N HIS A 82 -15.87 0.66 -3.99
CA HIS A 82 -14.52 0.71 -3.47
C HIS A 82 -14.11 -0.57 -2.77
N GLN A 83 -14.95 -1.09 -1.88
CA GLN A 83 -14.69 -2.30 -1.12
C GLN A 83 -14.51 -3.50 -2.04
N THR A 84 -15.39 -3.65 -3.03
CA THR A 84 -15.32 -4.74 -4.02
C THR A 84 -14.04 -4.66 -4.84
N TRP A 85 -13.75 -3.50 -5.43
CA TRP A 85 -12.54 -3.31 -6.24
C TRP A 85 -11.26 -3.51 -5.42
N ALA A 86 -11.20 -3.00 -4.19
CA ALA A 86 -10.05 -3.15 -3.29
C ALA A 86 -9.77 -4.63 -3.01
N LYS A 87 -10.82 -5.41 -2.68
CA LYS A 87 -10.70 -6.84 -2.42
C LYS A 87 -10.22 -7.63 -3.65
N GLU A 88 -10.73 -7.31 -4.83
CA GLU A 88 -10.34 -7.97 -6.08
C GLU A 88 -8.88 -7.67 -6.46
N ASN A 89 -8.36 -6.52 -6.04
CA ASN A 89 -7.05 -6.02 -6.43
C ASN A 89 -5.96 -6.11 -5.36
N GLU A 90 -6.29 -6.50 -4.13
CA GLU A 90 -5.40 -6.52 -2.96
C GLU A 90 -4.01 -7.10 -3.28
N LYS A 91 -3.97 -8.23 -3.99
CA LYS A 91 -2.73 -8.96 -4.35
C LYS A 91 -1.82 -8.24 -5.36
N HIS A 92 -2.33 -7.26 -6.10
CA HIS A 92 -1.57 -6.56 -7.15
C HIS A 92 -0.81 -5.36 -6.60
N TYR A 93 -1.28 -4.78 -5.49
CA TYR A 93 -0.71 -3.59 -4.90
C TYR A 93 0.22 -3.92 -3.74
N ARG A 94 1.10 -2.99 -3.37
CA ARG A 94 1.96 -3.16 -2.19
C ARG A 94 1.12 -3.34 -0.93
N GLN A 95 0.08 -2.53 -0.81
CA GLN A 95 -0.90 -2.54 0.27
C GLN A 95 -2.12 -1.74 -0.18
N ILE A 96 -3.32 -2.17 0.21
CA ILE A 96 -4.54 -1.37 0.11
C ILE A 96 -5.10 -1.22 1.52
N VAL A 97 -5.25 0.02 1.96
CA VAL A 97 -5.95 0.36 3.19
C VAL A 97 -7.29 0.96 2.78
N PHE A 98 -8.38 0.34 3.23
CA PHE A 98 -9.74 0.81 2.98
C PHE A 98 -10.41 1.16 4.30
N GLU A 99 -10.91 2.39 4.40
CA GLU A 99 -11.63 2.87 5.57
C GLU A 99 -12.96 3.51 5.14
N SER A 100 -14.06 3.06 5.74
CA SER A 100 -15.37 3.72 5.65
C SER A 100 -15.78 4.22 7.03
N HIS A 101 -16.34 5.42 7.09
CA HIS A 101 -16.75 6.07 8.33
C HIS A 101 -18.16 6.66 8.22
N GLU A 102 -18.96 6.47 9.26
CA GLU A 102 -20.21 7.24 9.44
C GLU A 102 -19.93 8.35 10.45
N ILE A 103 -19.97 9.61 9.99
CA ILE A 103 -19.75 10.79 10.82
C ILE A 103 -21.10 11.38 11.25
N ASP A 104 -21.33 11.43 12.56
CA ASP A 104 -22.50 12.09 13.15
C ASP A 104 -22.47 13.61 12.94
N ASN A 105 -23.64 14.22 12.75
CA ASN A 105 -23.82 15.67 12.55
C ASN A 105 -22.99 16.24 11.39
N MET A 106 -22.81 15.46 10.32
CA MET A 106 -22.11 15.94 9.14
C MET A 106 -22.82 17.17 8.57
N ILE A 107 -22.08 18.24 8.35
CA ILE A 107 -22.58 19.43 7.67
C ILE A 107 -22.86 19.03 6.22
N ASP A 108 -24.13 19.10 5.82
CA ASP A 108 -24.51 18.93 4.42
C ASP A 108 -23.84 20.02 3.60
N SER A 109 -22.75 19.61 2.96
CA SER A 109 -21.88 20.43 2.12
C SER A 109 -22.08 19.96 0.70
N LYS A 110 -22.05 20.90 -0.25
CA LYS A 110 -22.21 20.51 -1.66
C LYS A 110 -21.12 19.51 -2.05
N PRO A 111 -21.32 18.67 -3.08
CA PRO A 111 -20.39 17.59 -3.48
C PRO A 111 -18.95 18.01 -3.88
N HIS A 112 -18.62 19.30 -3.80
CA HIS A 112 -17.31 19.91 -4.11
C HIS A 112 -16.85 20.91 -3.03
N GLU A 113 -17.62 21.09 -1.96
CA GLU A 113 -17.25 21.94 -0.83
C GLU A 113 -16.46 21.09 0.17
N TRP A 114 -15.27 21.55 0.52
CA TRP A 114 -14.52 20.97 1.64
C TRP A 114 -15.15 21.44 2.94
N THR A 115 -15.08 20.62 3.99
CA THR A 115 -15.50 21.03 5.34
C THR A 115 -14.82 22.36 5.68
N PRO A 116 -15.58 23.43 5.98
CA PRO A 116 -14.99 24.70 6.36
C PRO A 116 -14.16 24.52 7.63
N THR A 117 -12.95 25.10 7.63
CA THR A 117 -12.03 25.16 8.79
C THR A 117 -12.56 26.06 9.88
#